data_AF-A0A839EYM8-F1
#
_entry.id   AF-A0A839EYM8-F1
#
_cell.length_a   1.000
_cell.length_b   1.000
_cell.length_c   1.000
_cell.angle_alpha   90.00
_cell.angle_beta   90.00
_cell.angle_gamma   90.00
#
_symmetry.space_group_name_H-M   'P 1'
#
loop_
_entity.id
_entity.type
_entity.pdbx_description
1 polymer ?
#
loop_
_entity_poly.entity_id
_entity_poly.type
_entity_poly.pdbx_seq_one_letter_code
_entity_poly.pdbx_strand_id
1 'polypeptide(L)'
;MTYDIGIGRCAEVIDDTVVVKLESVMVERLQPGHPWQRPGTSLLRLKRSLCSATRPPQPDREVFLDRAALGKRTMGSLDIAGNGSAVSVDLRALLNNLDPQPSAGPQTKSRHADRKQR
;
A
#
# COMPACT_ATOMS: atom_id res chain seq x y z
N MET A 1 -3.59 -17.35 -4.38
CA MET A 1 -2.48 -16.39 -4.59
C MET A 1 -2.60 -15.31 -3.53
N THR A 2 -1.76 -15.37 -2.50
CA THR A 2 -1.62 -14.27 -1.53
C THR A 2 -0.64 -13.27 -2.12
N TYR A 3 -1.03 -12.00 -2.17
CA TYR A 3 -0.15 -10.91 -2.58
C TYR A 3 0.06 -9.97 -1.41
N ASP A 4 1.27 -9.44 -1.32
CA ASP A 4 1.62 -8.42 -0.35
C ASP A 4 1.25 -7.03 -0.88
N ILE A 5 0.97 -6.09 0.00
CA ILE A 5 0.56 -4.73 -0.36
C ILE A 5 1.69 -3.78 0.01
N GLY A 6 2.34 -3.20 -1.00
CA GLY A 6 3.31 -2.12 -0.81
C GLY A 6 2.59 -0.84 -0.38
N ILE A 7 2.95 -0.28 0.77
CA ILE A 7 2.29 0.91 1.33
C ILE A 7 3.17 2.16 1.36
N GLY A 8 4.48 2.00 1.24
CA GLY A 8 5.41 3.13 1.32
C GLY A 8 6.75 2.73 1.91
N ARG A 9 7.55 3.73 2.28
CA ARG A 9 8.93 3.51 2.74
C ARG A 9 9.00 3.45 4.26
N CYS A 10 9.69 2.45 4.80
CA CYS A 10 9.95 2.34 6.23
C CYS A 10 10.82 3.53 6.67
N ALA A 11 10.30 4.33 7.60
CA ALA A 11 11.08 5.34 8.29
C ALA A 11 11.89 4.69 9.41
N GLU A 12 11.23 3.85 10.21
CA GLU A 12 11.81 3.28 11.42
C GLU A 12 11.07 2.00 11.85
N VAL A 13 11.78 1.10 12.52
CA VAL A 13 11.20 -0.06 13.19
C VAL A 13 11.61 0.02 14.66
N ILE A 14 10.62 0.20 15.53
CA ILE A 14 10.80 0.36 16.98
C ILE A 14 10.06 -0.79 17.66
N ASP A 15 10.80 -1.76 18.21
CA ASP A 15 10.26 -2.97 18.83
C ASP A 15 9.28 -3.73 17.92
N ASP A 16 7.98 -3.66 18.23
CA ASP A 16 6.88 -4.27 17.47
C ASP A 16 6.10 -3.25 16.63
N THR A 17 6.55 -2.00 16.57
CA THR A 17 5.91 -0.92 15.80
C THR A 17 6.76 -0.54 14.60
N VAL A 18 6.14 -0.48 13.44
CA VAL A 18 6.76 -0.03 12.19
C VAL A 18 6.19 1.34 11.85
N VAL A 19 7.10 2.29 11.58
CA VAL A 19 6.78 3.63 11.10
C VAL A 19 7.05 3.67 9.60
N VAL A 20 6.04 4.04 8.83
CA VAL A 20 6.08 4.05 7.36
C VAL A 20 5.73 5.44 6.85
N LYS A 21 6.57 6.00 5.99
CA LYS A 21 6.26 7.19 5.20
C LYS A 21 5.31 6.79 4.09
N LEU A 22 4.11 7.36 4.10
CA LEU A 22 3.10 7.12 3.09
C LEU A 22 3.20 8.15 1.96
N GLU A 23 2.92 7.67 0.75
CA GLU A 23 2.67 8.50 -0.42
C GLU A 23 1.22 9.05 -0.40
N SER A 24 0.97 10.12 -1.16
CA SER A 24 -0.33 10.81 -1.26
C SER A 24 -1.49 9.84 -1.45
N VAL A 25 -1.30 8.91 -2.37
CA VAL A 25 -2.31 7.93 -2.78
C VAL A 25 -2.72 6.99 -1.65
N MET A 26 -1.83 6.72 -0.70
CA MET A 26 -2.14 5.88 0.46
C MET A 26 -2.86 6.67 1.55
N VAL A 27 -2.47 7.93 1.74
CA VAL A 27 -3.14 8.85 2.66
C VAL A 27 -4.59 9.10 2.22
N GLU A 28 -4.81 9.35 0.93
CA GLU A 28 -6.14 9.58 0.36
C GLU A 28 -7.05 8.34 0.52
N ARG A 29 -6.49 7.13 0.41
CA ARG A 29 -7.25 5.89 0.65
C ARG A 29 -7.63 5.70 2.11
N LEU A 30 -6.71 6.01 3.03
CA LEU A 30 -6.94 5.85 4.48
C LEU A 30 -7.86 6.93 5.05
N GLN A 31 -7.78 8.14 4.53
CA GLN A 31 -8.59 9.27 4.97
C GLN A 31 -9.05 10.13 3.77
N PRO A 32 -10.08 9.66 3.04
CA PRO A 32 -10.59 10.39 1.89
C PRO A 32 -11.19 11.73 2.33
N GLY A 33 -10.96 12.78 1.53
CA GLY A 33 -11.49 14.12 1.78
C GLY A 33 -10.65 14.97 2.75
N HIS A 34 -9.53 14.46 3.27
CA HIS A 34 -8.61 15.30 4.04
C HIS A 34 -7.61 16.00 3.11
N PRO A 35 -7.45 17.34 3.17
CA PRO A 35 -6.52 18.05 2.31
C PRO A 35 -5.09 17.63 2.66
N TRP A 36 -4.46 16.87 1.77
CA TRP A 36 -3.07 16.46 1.95
C TRP A 36 -2.16 17.69 1.91
N GLN A 37 -1.44 17.92 3.00
CA GLN A 37 -0.66 19.14 3.18
C GLN A 37 0.67 19.09 2.41
N ARG A 38 1.46 18.00 2.54
CA ARG A 38 2.81 17.90 1.97
C ARG A 38 3.26 16.46 1.64
N PRO A 39 3.93 16.25 0.48
CA PRO A 39 4.61 15.01 0.14
C PRO A 39 5.58 14.50 1.20
N GLY A 40 5.50 13.20 1.51
CA GLY A 40 6.49 12.50 2.35
C GLY A 40 6.48 12.86 3.84
N THR A 41 5.51 13.65 4.32
CA THR A 41 5.37 14.01 5.74
C THR A 41 4.46 13.07 6.51
N SER A 42 3.62 12.30 5.81
CA SER A 42 2.62 11.46 6.44
C SER A 42 3.24 10.16 6.97
N LEU A 43 3.11 9.91 8.27
CA LEU A 43 3.70 8.78 8.97
C LEU A 43 2.60 7.83 9.45
N LEU A 44 2.63 6.58 8.99
CA LEU A 44 1.77 5.52 9.46
C LEU A 44 2.51 4.65 10.46
N ARG A 45 1.92 4.47 11.64
CA ARG A 45 2.39 3.56 12.68
C ARG A 45 1.47 2.35 12.73
N LEU A 46 2.06 1.17 12.62
CA LEU A 46 1.33 -0.09 12.63
C LEU A 46 2.16 -1.20 13.30
N LYS A 47 1.51 -2.28 13.72
CA LYS A 47 2.20 -3.42 14.32
C LYS A 47 2.97 -4.22 13.28
N ARG A 48 4.18 -4.63 13.62
CA ARG A 48 5.05 -5.48 12.78
C ARG A 48 4.38 -6.81 12.42
N SER A 49 3.50 -7.32 13.28
CA SER A 49 2.68 -8.52 13.02
C SER A 49 1.78 -8.42 11.78
N LEU A 50 1.55 -7.21 11.26
CA LEU A 50 0.74 -6.95 10.06
C LEU A 50 1.58 -6.90 8.78
N CYS A 51 2.91 -6.80 8.92
CA CYS A 51 3.82 -6.81 7.79
C CYS A 51 3.92 -8.22 7.19
N SER A 52 4.32 -8.29 5.92
CA SER A 52 4.54 -9.55 5.22
C SER A 52 5.62 -10.37 5.93
N ALA A 53 5.32 -11.65 6.20
CA ALA A 53 6.29 -12.60 6.73
C ALA A 53 7.41 -12.89 5.71
N THR A 54 7.09 -12.83 4.42
CA THR A 54 8.02 -13.06 3.31
C THR A 54 8.92 -11.86 3.08
N ARG A 55 8.40 -10.65 3.29
CA ARG A 55 9.12 -9.38 3.10
C ARG A 55 9.09 -8.56 4.38
N PRO A 56 9.99 -8.84 5.32
CA PRO A 56 10.02 -8.13 6.59
C PRO A 56 10.34 -6.65 6.39
N PRO A 57 9.75 -5.76 7.21
CA PRO A 57 10.01 -4.33 7.15
C PRO A 57 11.47 -4.06 7.51
N GLN A 58 12.12 -3.23 6.70
CA GLN A 58 13.50 -2.80 6.92
C GLN A 58 13.58 -1.29 6.75
N PRO A 59 14.38 -0.59 7.57
CA PRO A 59 14.55 0.86 7.45
C PRO A 59 15.01 1.25 6.05
N ASP A 60 14.48 2.37 5.55
CA ASP A 60 14.66 2.91 4.20
C ASP A 60 14.17 2.01 3.05
N ARG A 61 13.58 0.85 3.32
CA ARG A 61 13.00 -0.03 2.31
C ARG A 61 11.49 0.06 2.23
N GLU A 62 10.95 -0.39 1.11
CA GLU A 62 9.51 -0.50 0.94
C GLU A 62 8.92 -1.52 1.93
N VAL A 63 7.83 -1.12 2.58
CA VAL A 63 7.08 -1.94 3.54
C VAL A 63 5.92 -2.61 2.83
N PHE A 64 5.84 -3.92 3.04
CA PHE A 64 4.81 -4.77 2.50
C PHE A 64 3.93 -5.27 3.63
N LEU A 65 2.61 -5.12 3.47
CA LEU A 65 1.62 -5.64 4.42
C LEU A 65 1.02 -6.95 3.92
N ASP A 66 0.74 -7.85 4.87
CA ASP A 66 0.05 -9.09 4.59
C ASP A 66 -1.46 -8.84 4.44
N ARG A 67 -2.01 -9.20 3.28
CA ARG A 67 -3.45 -9.03 2.99
C ARG A 67 -4.34 -9.80 3.96
N ALA A 68 -3.95 -11.00 4.37
CA ALA A 68 -4.73 -11.83 5.29
C ALA A 68 -4.72 -11.25 6.71
N ALA A 69 -3.60 -10.65 7.13
CA ALA A 69 -3.51 -9.90 8.39
C ALA A 69 -4.42 -8.65 8.37
N LEU A 70 -4.42 -7.91 7.27
CA LEU A 70 -5.31 -6.76 7.08
C LEU A 70 -6.79 -7.12 6.94
N GLY A 71 -7.12 -8.36 6.56
CA GLY A 71 -8.52 -8.80 6.42
C GLY A 71 -9.33 -8.73 7.72
N LYS A 72 -8.66 -8.75 8.88
CA LYS A 72 -9.24 -8.52 10.19
C LYS A 72 -9.27 -7.01 10.47
N ARG A 73 -10.33 -6.50 11.13
CA ARG A 73 -10.45 -5.07 11.49
C ARG A 73 -9.21 -4.64 12.28
N THR A 74 -8.32 -3.91 11.62
CA THR A 74 -6.99 -3.60 12.12
C THR A 74 -6.80 -2.10 12.06
N MET A 75 -6.53 -1.51 13.22
CA MET A 75 -6.32 -0.07 13.32
C MET A 75 -4.83 0.27 13.25
N GLY A 76 -4.52 1.32 12.53
CA GLY A 76 -3.21 1.99 12.52
C GLY A 76 -3.34 3.43 13.00
N SER A 77 -2.21 4.05 13.31
CA SER A 77 -2.15 5.46 13.69
C SER A 77 -1.47 6.23 12.56
N LEU A 78 -2.21 7.10 11.89
CA LEU A 78 -1.74 7.91 10.77
C LEU A 78 -1.52 9.35 11.24
N ASP A 79 -0.29 9.82 11.20
CA ASP A 79 0.02 11.25 11.29
C ASP A 79 0.06 11.83 9.89
N ILE A 80 -0.95 12.62 9.53
CA ILE A 80 -1.08 13.17 8.16
C ILE A 80 -0.12 14.32 7.94
N ALA A 81 0.13 15.12 8.99
CA ALA A 81 0.90 16.36 8.93
C ALA A 81 2.39 16.17 9.29
N GLY A 82 2.76 15.01 9.84
CA GLY A 82 4.11 14.75 10.33
C GLY A 82 4.47 15.60 11.56
N ASN A 83 3.46 16.06 12.31
CA ASN A 83 3.61 16.97 13.45
C ASN A 83 3.38 16.26 14.81
N GLY A 84 3.22 14.95 14.81
CA GLY A 84 2.91 14.13 15.98
C GLY A 84 1.41 13.92 16.22
N SER A 85 0.52 14.60 15.49
CA SER A 85 -0.93 14.41 15.61
C SER A 85 -1.39 13.19 14.81
N ALA A 86 -1.37 12.02 15.45
CA ALA A 86 -1.83 10.79 14.81
C ALA A 86 -3.33 10.57 15.00
N VAL A 87 -4.01 10.19 13.92
CA VAL A 87 -5.42 9.78 13.90
C VAL A 87 -5.54 8.27 13.71
N SER A 88 -6.53 7.65 14.35
CA SER A 88 -6.78 6.21 14.17
C SER A 88 -7.48 5.95 12.84
N VAL A 89 -6.86 5.14 11.99
CA VAL A 89 -7.38 4.76 10.67
C VAL A 89 -7.56 3.26 10.57
N ASP A 90 -8.60 2.81 9.86
CA ASP A 90 -8.79 1.38 9.56
C ASP A 90 -7.92 0.99 8.37
N LEU A 91 -6.93 0.12 8.60
CA LEU A 91 -6.01 -0.34 7.56
C LEU A 91 -6.72 -1.21 6.52
N ARG A 92 -7.94 -1.69 6.79
CA ARG A 92 -8.78 -2.33 5.76
C ARG A 92 -9.11 -1.40 4.61
N ALA A 93 -9.08 -0.09 4.82
CA ALA A 93 -9.29 0.88 3.74
C ALA A 93 -8.21 0.78 2.64
N LEU A 94 -6.99 0.29 2.98
CA LEU A 94 -5.95 -0.01 1.99
C LEU A 94 -6.32 -1.18 1.08
N LEU A 95 -7.20 -2.07 1.53
CA LEU A 95 -7.73 -3.18 0.72
C LEU A 95 -8.79 -2.70 -0.29
N ASN A 96 -9.47 -1.59 0.01
CA ASN A 96 -10.48 -1.04 -0.87
C ASN A 96 -9.82 -0.41 -2.10
N ASN A 97 -10.31 -0.75 -3.30
CA ASN A 97 -9.77 -0.31 -4.58
C ASN A 97 -8.33 -0.81 -4.88
N LEU A 98 -7.87 -1.90 -4.24
CA LEU A 98 -6.85 -2.76 -4.86
C LEU A 98 -7.57 -3.61 -5.90
N ASP A 99 -7.99 -2.97 -6.98
CA ASP A 99 -8.33 -3.71 -8.18
C ASP A 99 -7.03 -4.42 -8.58
N PRO A 100 -6.95 -5.76 -8.57
CA PRO A 100 -5.85 -6.40 -9.25
C PRO A 100 -6.06 -6.01 -10.70
N GLN A 101 -5.38 -4.97 -11.20
CA GLN A 101 -5.25 -4.81 -12.63
C GLN A 101 -4.73 -6.17 -13.11
N PRO A 102 -5.52 -6.95 -13.86
CA PRO A 102 -4.96 -8.13 -14.46
C PRO A 102 -3.82 -7.59 -15.31
N SER A 103 -2.58 -7.98 -14.99
CA SER A 103 -1.43 -7.70 -15.85
C SER A 103 -1.91 -8.02 -17.25
N ALA A 104 -1.97 -7.00 -18.12
CA ALA A 104 -2.27 -7.22 -19.51
C ALA A 104 -1.28 -8.28 -19.97
N GLY A 105 -1.78 -9.50 -20.19
CA GLY A 105 -0.97 -10.59 -20.72
C GLY A 105 -0.26 -10.07 -21.97
N PRO A 106 0.93 -10.59 -22.28
CA PRO A 106 1.70 -10.14 -23.43
C PRO A 106 0.78 -10.07 -24.65
N GLN A 107 0.64 -8.87 -25.24
CA GLN A 107 -0.19 -8.68 -26.43
C GLN A 107 0.41 -9.54 -27.55
N THR A 108 -0.11 -10.74 -27.72
CA THR A 108 0.20 -11.57 -28.87
C THR A 108 -0.31 -10.81 -30.10
N LYS A 109 0.62 -10.22 -30.86
CA LYS A 109 0.35 -9.65 -32.19
C LYS A 109 -0.20 -10.75 -33.09
N SER A 110 -1.51 -10.93 -33.12
CA SER A 110 -2.19 -11.68 -34.16
C SER A 110 -2.09 -10.88 -35.46
N ARG A 111 -1.12 -11.24 -36.31
CA ARG A 111 -1.10 -10.81 -37.72
C ARG A 111 -2.27 -11.50 -38.43
N HIS A 112 -3.38 -10.80 -38.57
CA HIS A 112 -4.43 -11.21 -39.49
C HIS A 112 -3.96 -11.01 -40.94
N ALA A 113 -4.28 -12.01 -41.75
CA ALA A 113 -3.87 -12.26 -43.12
C ALA A 113 -4.22 -11.18 -44.14
N ASP A 114 -3.41 -11.06 -45.20
CA ASP A 114 -3.89 -10.66 -46.52
C ASP A 114 -3.82 -11.90 -47.43
N ARG A 115 -4.97 -12.56 -47.60
CA ARG A 115 -5.23 -13.55 -48.63
C ARG A 115 -6.19 -12.90 -49.61
N LYS A 116 -5.68 -12.14 -50.58
CA LYS A 116 -6.49 -11.65 -51.69
C LYS A 116 -6.50 -12.70 -52.81
N GLN A 117 -7.62 -13.42 -52.87
CA GLN A 117 -8.04 -14.18 -54.05
C GLN A 117 -8.45 -13.20 -55.15
N ARG A 118 -7.90 -13.36 -56.35
CA ARG A 118 -8.62 -13.22 -57.62
C ARG A 118 -7.83 -13.83 -58.75
#